data_AF-A0A6N9U6C6-F1
#
_entry.id   AF-A0A6N9U6C6-F1
#
_cell.length_a   1.000
_cell.length_b   1.000
_cell.length_c   1.000
_cell.angle_alpha   90.00
_cell.angle_beta   90.00
_cell.angle_gamma   90.00
#
_symmetry.space_group_name_H-M   'P 1'
#
loop_
_entity.id
_entity.type
_entity.pdbx_description
1 polymer ?
#
loop_
_entity_poly.entity_id
_entity_poly.type
_entity_poly.pdbx_seq_one_letter_code
_entity_poly.pdbx_strand_id
1 'polypeptide(L)'
;MNRGRCRRATRRVGSDRLQKHEGTRHVAIPPAFKAGTTALVRAAARPSVTQLPLPDFDDRSFRTEDLEEATTGRLAWIRSIWHDPGIAQALRHASPVLAAEVEAVESANSPSTREVRRVGVSVARYLLRALHRPTPFGLFAGVTTATFDAEPHSRWGQNHAVVARAGAEWVGRLIEQLERSGELLPLLSVVVNNTTFERDGSLVVPYQAARP
;
A
#
# COMPACT_ATOMS: atom_id res chain seq x y z
N MET A 1 10.50 -51.43 -28.65
CA MET A 1 11.47 -52.54 -28.60
C MET A 1 11.67 -52.94 -27.15
N ASN A 2 11.40 -54.21 -26.87
CA ASN A 2 11.24 -54.85 -25.57
C ASN A 2 12.55 -55.57 -25.19
N ARG A 3 13.13 -55.34 -24.00
CA ARG A 3 13.98 -56.28 -23.21
C ARG A 3 14.03 -55.72 -21.77
N GLY A 4 13.53 -56.33 -20.70
CA GLY A 4 13.36 -57.75 -20.42
C GLY A 4 14.64 -58.31 -19.79
N ARG A 5 14.78 -58.24 -18.44
CA ARG A 5 15.67 -59.15 -17.72
C ARG A 5 15.05 -59.60 -16.40
N CYS A 6 14.98 -60.92 -16.30
CA CYS A 6 14.27 -61.70 -15.31
C CYS A 6 15.32 -62.58 -14.58
N ARG A 7 15.09 -62.78 -13.28
CA ARG A 7 15.53 -63.89 -12.39
C ARG A 7 17.00 -63.97 -11.96
N ARG A 8 17.20 -64.00 -10.64
CA ARG A 8 17.38 -65.28 -9.92
C ARG A 8 16.94 -65.17 -8.45
N ALA A 9 16.16 -66.18 -8.06
CA ALA A 9 15.74 -66.45 -6.71
C ALA A 9 16.80 -67.30 -6.00
N THR A 10 17.08 -66.98 -4.74
CA THR A 10 17.69 -67.92 -3.79
C THR A 10 16.79 -67.96 -2.56
N ARG A 11 16.08 -69.09 -2.41
CA ARG A 11 15.42 -69.48 -1.16
C ARG A 11 16.48 -69.66 -0.08
N ARG A 12 16.30 -68.99 1.06
CA ARG A 12 16.75 -69.50 2.36
C ARG A 12 15.52 -69.59 3.25
N VAL A 13 15.18 -70.83 3.59
CA VAL A 13 14.26 -71.20 4.67
C VAL A 13 15.04 -71.06 5.96
N GLY A 14 14.46 -70.40 6.96
CA GLY A 14 15.11 -70.26 8.26
C GLY A 14 14.33 -69.43 9.26
N SER A 15 13.48 -70.13 10.01
CA SER A 15 13.12 -69.90 11.42
C SER A 15 12.41 -68.60 11.81
N ASP A 16 11.14 -68.79 12.15
CA ASP A 16 10.41 -68.11 13.22
C ASP A 16 11.26 -67.30 14.20
N ARG A 17 10.99 -65.99 14.21
CA ARG A 17 10.92 -65.23 15.45
C ARG A 17 9.84 -64.18 15.28
N LEU A 18 8.67 -64.45 15.86
CA LEU A 18 7.60 -63.49 16.11
C LEU A 18 8.16 -62.34 16.96
N GLN A 19 8.77 -61.34 16.30
CA GLN A 19 8.89 -60.01 16.89
C GLN A 19 7.55 -59.32 16.65
N LYS A 20 6.73 -59.29 17.70
CA LYS A 20 5.64 -58.33 17.83
C LYS A 20 6.27 -56.93 17.82
N HIS A 21 6.51 -56.38 16.63
CA HIS A 21 6.57 -54.94 16.49
C HIS A 21 5.12 -54.47 16.62
N GLU A 22 4.72 -54.18 17.85
CA GLU A 22 3.70 -53.17 18.11
C GLU A 22 4.19 -51.88 17.47
N GLY A 23 3.90 -51.75 16.18
CA GLY A 23 4.03 -50.50 15.46
C GLY A 23 3.01 -49.58 16.09
N THR A 24 3.45 -48.81 17.09
CA THR A 24 2.77 -47.63 17.55
C THR A 24 2.48 -46.82 16.31
N ARG A 25 1.23 -46.87 15.83
CA ARG A 25 0.75 -45.96 14.81
C ARG A 25 0.84 -44.60 15.47
N HIS A 26 1.94 -43.89 15.22
CA HIS A 26 2.00 -42.48 15.49
C HIS A 26 0.92 -41.85 14.63
N VAL A 27 -0.25 -41.65 15.25
CA VAL A 27 -1.29 -40.79 14.71
C VAL A 27 -0.63 -39.41 14.69
N ALA A 28 -0.14 -39.02 13.52
CA ALA A 28 0.45 -37.71 13.34
C ALA A 28 -0.63 -36.70 13.70
N ILE A 29 -0.45 -36.03 14.83
CA ILE A 29 -1.32 -34.95 15.27
C ILE A 29 -1.24 -33.90 14.16
N PRO A 30 -2.35 -33.55 13.50
CA PRO A 30 -2.32 -32.53 12.47
C PRO A 30 -1.76 -31.25 13.08
N PRO A 31 -0.94 -30.50 12.34
CA PRO A 31 -0.36 -29.28 12.87
C PRO A 31 -1.49 -28.32 13.29
N ALA A 32 -1.34 -27.70 14.45
CA ALA A 32 -2.30 -26.73 14.97
C ALA A 32 -2.48 -25.52 14.04
N PHE A 33 -1.53 -25.29 13.14
CA PHE A 33 -1.58 -24.28 12.10
C PHE A 33 -1.01 -24.84 10.78
N LYS A 34 -1.74 -24.61 9.69
CA LYS A 34 -1.26 -24.85 8.33
C LYS A 34 -1.21 -23.52 7.59
N ALA A 35 0.00 -23.06 7.27
CA ALA A 35 0.18 -21.85 6.49
C ALA A 35 -0.46 -22.01 5.10
N GLY A 36 -1.04 -20.92 4.59
CA GLY A 36 -1.39 -20.83 3.18
C GLY A 36 -0.14 -20.83 2.30
N THR A 37 -0.30 -21.12 1.01
CA THR A 37 0.80 -21.12 0.03
C THR A 37 1.17 -19.73 -0.47
N THR A 38 0.30 -18.74 -0.23
CA THR A 38 0.43 -17.37 -0.73
C THR A 38 0.46 -16.38 0.42
N ALA A 39 1.35 -15.40 0.33
CA ALA A 39 1.45 -14.26 1.25
C ALA A 39 1.21 -12.95 0.50
N LEU A 40 0.61 -11.97 1.18
CA LEU A 40 0.55 -10.60 0.71
C LEU A 40 1.85 -9.88 1.08
N VAL A 41 2.55 -9.35 0.09
CA VAL A 41 3.72 -8.49 0.29
C VAL A 41 3.29 -7.05 0.12
N ARG A 42 3.73 -6.22 1.06
CA ARG A 42 3.59 -4.75 1.00
C ARG A 42 4.97 -4.15 0.96
N ALA A 43 5.19 -3.19 0.07
CA ALA A 43 6.52 -2.62 -0.12
C ALA A 43 6.48 -1.23 -0.72
N ALA A 44 7.54 -0.47 -0.45
CA ALA A 44 7.81 0.80 -1.11
C ALA A 44 7.91 0.60 -2.63
N ALA A 45 7.21 1.45 -3.40
CA ALA A 45 7.22 1.38 -4.85
C ALA A 45 8.53 1.94 -5.44
N ARG A 46 9.23 2.81 -4.70
CA ARG A 46 10.41 3.52 -5.19
C ARG A 46 11.51 3.57 -4.13
N PRO A 47 12.20 2.45 -3.85
CA PRO A 47 13.26 2.40 -2.83
C PRO A 47 14.53 3.17 -3.23
N SER A 48 14.62 3.67 -4.48
CA SER A 48 15.85 4.23 -5.07
C SER A 48 15.64 5.68 -5.54
N VAL A 49 15.10 6.56 -4.69
CA VAL A 49 15.07 7.99 -5.01
C VAL A 49 16.45 8.61 -4.79
N THR A 50 17.06 9.11 -5.87
CA THR A 50 18.47 9.50 -6.00
C THR A 50 18.81 10.92 -5.50
N GLN A 51 18.15 11.41 -4.44
CA GLN A 51 18.27 12.83 -4.03
C GLN A 51 18.58 12.99 -2.52
N LEU A 52 19.55 12.20 -2.06
CA LEU A 52 20.22 12.36 -0.78
C LEU A 52 21.62 12.96 -0.99
N PRO A 53 22.10 13.82 -0.08
CA PRO A 53 21.57 14.07 1.26
C PRO A 53 20.40 15.08 1.33
N LEU A 54 19.53 14.88 2.33
CA LEU A 54 18.43 15.79 2.66
C LEU A 54 18.99 17.08 3.28
N PRO A 55 18.57 18.29 2.84
CA PRO A 55 18.91 19.52 3.55
C PRO A 55 18.39 19.47 4.98
N ASP A 56 19.17 20.00 5.92
CA ASP A 56 18.66 20.21 7.27
C ASP A 56 17.63 21.35 7.23
N PHE A 57 16.35 21.00 7.38
CA PHE A 57 15.27 21.96 7.48
C PHE A 57 15.00 22.41 8.92
N ASP A 58 15.56 21.74 9.92
CA ASP A 58 15.34 22.02 11.33
C ASP A 58 16.46 22.82 11.97
N ASP A 59 17.61 22.96 11.29
CA ASP A 59 18.66 23.88 11.71
C ASP A 59 18.15 25.34 11.70
N ARG A 60 18.12 25.92 12.90
CA ARG A 60 17.73 27.30 13.22
C ARG A 60 18.93 28.16 13.63
N SER A 61 20.13 27.61 13.60
CA SER A 61 21.35 28.28 14.04
C SER A 61 21.92 29.26 13.01
N PHE A 62 21.37 29.28 11.78
CA PHE A 62 21.77 30.20 10.73
C PHE A 62 21.74 31.65 11.22
N ARG A 63 22.87 32.33 11.02
CA ARG A 63 22.92 33.79 11.16
C ARG A 63 22.04 34.39 10.07
N THR A 64 21.54 35.60 10.29
CA THR A 64 20.72 36.33 9.30
C THR A 64 21.40 36.39 7.92
N GLU A 65 22.73 36.48 7.93
CA GLU A 65 23.61 36.53 6.75
C GLU A 65 23.58 35.22 5.94
N ASP A 66 23.41 34.07 6.60
CA ASP A 66 23.43 32.74 5.96
C ASP A 66 22.02 32.25 5.56
N LEU A 67 20.97 32.93 6.03
CA LEU A 67 19.58 32.51 5.81
C LEU A 67 19.17 32.53 4.34
N GLU A 68 19.67 33.49 3.57
CA GLU A 68 19.35 33.62 2.14
C GLU A 68 19.96 32.47 1.33
N GLU A 69 21.23 32.15 1.58
CA GLU A 69 21.91 31.01 0.96
C GLU A 69 21.24 29.68 1.35
N ALA A 70 20.95 29.48 2.64
CA ALA A 70 20.26 28.29 3.12
C ALA A 70 18.85 28.16 2.53
N THR A 71 18.12 29.27 2.40
CA THR A 71 16.79 29.29 1.77
C THR A 71 16.90 28.92 0.28
N THR A 72 17.89 29.47 -0.42
CA THR A 72 18.16 29.19 -1.83
C THR A 72 18.51 27.72 -2.06
N GLY A 73 19.41 27.14 -1.23
CA GLY A 73 19.78 25.73 -1.30
C GLY A 73 18.60 24.79 -1.02
N ARG A 74 17.78 25.11 -0.01
CA ARG A 74 16.55 24.36 0.30
C ARG A 74 15.52 24.43 -0.83
N LEU A 75 15.35 25.61 -1.43
CA LEU A 75 14.45 25.79 -2.58
C LEU A 75 14.94 25.01 -3.81
N ALA A 76 16.25 25.05 -4.09
CA ALA A 76 16.86 24.26 -5.16
C ALA A 76 16.65 22.75 -4.94
N TRP A 77 16.78 22.28 -3.69
CA TRP A 77 16.46 20.90 -3.35
C TRP A 77 14.98 20.58 -3.59
N ILE A 78 14.03 21.38 -3.09
CA ILE A 78 12.59 21.17 -3.34
C ILE A 78 12.30 21.07 -4.84
N ARG A 79 12.85 22.01 -5.63
CA ARG A 79 12.72 21.99 -7.10
C ARG A 79 13.27 20.71 -7.68
N SER A 80 14.45 20.25 -7.26
CA SER A 80 15.03 19.00 -7.77
C SER A 80 14.13 17.79 -7.53
N ILE A 81 13.50 17.71 -6.35
CA ILE A 81 12.52 16.66 -6.03
C ILE A 81 11.29 16.77 -6.92
N TRP A 82 10.76 17.98 -7.05
CA TRP A 82 9.54 18.25 -7.81
C TRP A 82 9.68 17.99 -9.31
N HIS A 83 10.89 18.12 -9.84
CA HIS A 83 11.18 17.80 -11.24
C HIS A 83 11.27 16.29 -11.53
N ASP A 84 11.27 15.40 -10.53
CA ASP A 84 11.01 13.97 -10.76
C ASP A 84 9.50 13.77 -11.03
N PRO A 85 9.10 13.39 -12.25
CA PRO A 85 7.69 13.33 -12.62
C PRO A 85 6.88 12.36 -11.75
N GLY A 86 7.48 11.26 -11.32
CA GLY A 86 6.78 10.26 -10.53
C GLY A 86 6.69 10.62 -9.05
N ILE A 87 7.66 11.38 -8.50
CA ILE A 87 7.53 11.95 -7.16
C ILE A 87 6.46 13.03 -7.17
N ALA A 88 6.48 13.94 -8.15
CA ALA A 88 5.46 14.98 -8.29
C ALA A 88 4.07 14.39 -8.47
N GLN A 89 3.93 13.33 -9.27
CA GLN A 89 2.67 12.59 -9.42
C GLN A 89 2.22 11.95 -8.10
N ALA A 90 3.13 11.31 -7.36
CA ALA A 90 2.82 10.69 -6.06
C ALA A 90 2.40 11.72 -5.02
N LEU A 91 3.08 12.88 -4.97
CA LEU A 91 2.74 13.99 -4.09
C LEU A 91 1.38 14.61 -4.44
N ARG A 92 1.11 14.90 -5.73
CA ARG A 92 -0.19 15.39 -6.19
C ARG A 92 -1.33 14.47 -5.77
N HIS A 93 -1.14 13.16 -5.89
CA HIS A 93 -2.15 12.19 -5.51
C HIS A 93 -2.34 12.09 -3.99
N ALA A 94 -1.26 12.12 -3.22
CA ALA A 94 -1.31 11.96 -1.77
C ALA A 94 -1.75 13.22 -1.03
N SER A 95 -1.37 14.40 -1.52
CA SER A 95 -1.69 15.69 -0.93
C SER A 95 -1.75 16.77 -2.01
N PRO A 96 -2.93 17.00 -2.59
CA PRO A 96 -3.15 18.08 -3.55
C PRO A 96 -2.78 19.46 -2.98
N VAL A 97 -3.01 19.66 -1.68
CA VAL A 97 -2.66 20.91 -0.98
C VAL A 97 -1.15 21.12 -0.96
N LEU A 98 -0.36 20.11 -0.58
CA LEU A 98 1.10 20.24 -0.59
C LEU A 98 1.64 20.43 -2.01
N ALA A 99 1.08 19.75 -3.00
CA ALA A 99 1.45 19.96 -4.40
C ALA A 99 1.27 21.42 -4.83
N ALA A 100 0.13 22.02 -4.51
CA ALA A 100 -0.11 23.44 -4.78
C ALA A 100 0.86 24.36 -4.01
N GLU A 101 1.23 24.02 -2.78
CA GLU A 101 2.24 24.78 -2.02
C GLU A 101 3.65 24.68 -2.63
N VAL A 102 4.02 23.51 -3.19
CA VAL A 102 5.29 23.34 -3.91
C VAL A 102 5.30 24.18 -5.19
N GLU A 103 4.23 24.13 -5.98
CA GLU A 103 4.07 24.94 -7.21
C GLU A 103 4.10 26.45 -6.90
N ALA A 104 3.48 26.87 -5.80
CA ALA A 104 3.52 28.26 -5.34
C ALA A 104 4.94 28.71 -4.94
N VAL A 105 5.67 27.87 -4.19
CA VAL A 105 7.05 28.18 -3.78
C VAL A 105 8.01 28.14 -4.99
N GLU A 106 7.75 27.29 -5.97
CA GLU A 106 8.54 27.20 -7.21
C GLU A 106 8.39 28.46 -8.07
N SER A 107 7.15 28.95 -8.22
CA SER A 107 6.80 30.11 -9.06
C SER A 107 7.03 31.47 -8.40
N ALA A 108 7.21 31.52 -7.08
CA ALA A 108 7.48 32.75 -6.36
C ALA A 108 8.87 33.32 -6.72
N ASN A 109 8.94 34.64 -6.98
CA ASN A 109 10.21 35.34 -7.22
C ASN A 109 11.13 35.31 -6.01
N SER A 110 10.57 35.42 -4.80
CA SER A 110 11.30 35.44 -3.53
C SER A 110 10.43 34.86 -2.40
N PRO A 111 10.26 33.52 -2.34
CA PRO A 111 9.47 32.89 -1.27
C PRO A 111 10.13 33.10 0.09
N SER A 112 9.34 33.25 1.15
CA SER A 112 9.90 33.45 2.48
C SER A 112 10.63 32.20 2.98
N THR A 113 11.69 32.38 3.78
CA THR A 113 12.40 31.27 4.45
C THR A 113 11.45 30.35 5.22
N ARG A 114 10.41 30.93 5.84
CA ARG A 114 9.40 30.18 6.59
C ARG A 114 8.59 29.25 5.69
N GLU A 115 8.17 29.73 4.52
CA GLU A 115 7.41 28.94 3.54
C GLU A 115 8.26 27.83 2.94
N VAL A 116 9.47 28.17 2.46
CA VAL A 116 10.42 27.18 1.92
C VAL A 116 10.71 26.08 2.93
N ARG A 117 10.92 26.44 4.20
CA ARG A 117 11.12 25.46 5.28
C ARG A 117 9.89 24.59 5.48
N ARG A 118 8.69 25.17 5.60
CA ARG A 118 7.45 24.44 5.86
C ARG A 118 7.13 23.44 4.75
N VAL A 119 7.26 23.87 3.49
CA VAL A 119 7.05 23.04 2.31
C VAL A 119 8.13 21.96 2.24
N GLY A 120 9.40 22.33 2.41
CA GLY A 120 10.52 21.40 2.37
C GLY A 120 10.46 20.29 3.41
N VAL A 121 10.10 20.60 4.67
CA VAL A 121 9.86 19.58 5.72
C VAL A 121 8.75 18.61 5.29
N SER A 122 7.68 19.12 4.68
CA SER A 122 6.55 18.29 4.26
C SER A 122 6.94 17.38 3.10
N VAL A 123 7.67 17.91 2.09
CA VAL A 123 8.24 17.12 0.99
C VAL A 123 9.19 16.05 1.52
N ALA A 124 10.10 16.40 2.42
CA ALA A 124 11.04 15.47 3.05
C ALA A 124 10.32 14.29 3.74
N ARG A 125 9.26 14.58 4.50
CA ARG A 125 8.44 13.54 5.16
C ARG A 125 7.81 12.58 4.16
N TYR A 126 7.32 13.08 3.02
CA TYR A 126 6.76 12.24 1.97
C TYR A 126 7.83 11.40 1.25
N LEU A 127 9.03 11.93 1.04
CA LEU A 127 10.15 11.15 0.49
C LEU A 127 10.59 10.03 1.43
N LEU A 128 10.78 10.34 2.72
CA LEU A 128 11.10 9.33 3.72
C LEU A 128 10.01 8.26 3.82
N ARG A 129 8.73 8.66 3.68
CA ARG A 129 7.62 7.70 3.57
C ARG A 129 7.75 6.82 2.33
N ALA A 130 8.03 7.41 1.18
CA ALA A 130 8.18 6.69 -0.09
C ALA A 130 9.33 5.67 -0.07
N LEU A 131 10.41 5.99 0.65
CA LEU A 131 11.60 5.16 0.77
C LEU A 131 11.46 4.04 1.80
N HIS A 132 10.80 4.30 2.93
CA HIS A 132 10.91 3.43 4.11
C HIS A 132 9.60 2.83 4.60
N ARG A 133 8.43 3.35 4.21
CA ARG A 133 7.15 2.89 4.76
C ARG A 133 6.42 1.98 3.77
N PRO A 134 6.33 0.66 4.03
CA PRO A 134 5.66 -0.28 3.13
C PRO A 134 4.12 -0.23 3.22
N THR A 135 3.52 0.69 3.98
CA THR A 135 2.06 0.78 4.11
C THR A 135 1.44 1.28 2.80
N PRO A 136 0.60 0.49 2.10
CA PRO A 136 0.02 0.86 0.82
C PRO A 136 -0.74 2.18 0.92
N PHE A 137 -0.26 3.19 0.19
CA PHE A 137 -0.84 4.53 0.19
C PHE A 137 -0.45 5.26 -1.08
N GLY A 138 -1.45 5.60 -1.89
CA GLY A 138 -1.26 6.28 -3.15
C GLY A 138 -0.23 5.56 -4.02
N LEU A 139 0.74 6.33 -4.53
CA LEU A 139 1.80 5.84 -5.41
C LEU A 139 3.12 5.57 -4.68
N PHE A 140 3.16 5.64 -3.34
CA PHE A 140 4.39 5.48 -2.56
C PHE A 140 4.71 4.02 -2.22
N ALA A 141 3.68 3.20 -2.05
CA ALA A 141 3.82 1.79 -1.69
C ALA A 141 2.72 0.97 -2.35
N GLY A 142 3.07 -0.23 -2.77
CA GLY A 142 2.19 -1.15 -3.46
C GLY A 142 2.01 -2.47 -2.72
N VAL A 143 1.27 -3.36 -3.35
CA VAL A 143 1.09 -4.74 -2.92
C VAL A 143 1.44 -5.70 -4.04
N THR A 144 1.93 -6.87 -3.66
CA THR A 144 2.09 -8.01 -4.57
C THR A 144 1.87 -9.29 -3.79
N THR A 145 1.91 -10.44 -4.46
CA THR A 145 1.88 -11.74 -3.82
C THR A 145 3.28 -12.34 -3.77
N ALA A 146 3.54 -13.12 -2.73
CA ALA A 146 4.66 -14.04 -2.65
C ALA A 146 4.14 -15.45 -2.39
N THR A 147 4.97 -16.44 -2.72
CA THR A 147 4.71 -17.84 -2.39
C THR A 147 5.84 -18.38 -1.54
N PHE A 148 5.55 -19.42 -0.75
CA PHE A 148 6.56 -20.13 0.01
C PHE A 148 7.19 -21.21 -0.86
N ASP A 149 8.51 -21.21 -0.95
CA ASP A 149 9.30 -22.17 -1.70
C ASP A 149 10.53 -22.59 -0.88
N ALA A 150 11.24 -23.63 -1.32
CA ALA A 150 12.44 -24.14 -0.66
C ALA A 150 13.59 -23.13 -0.65
N GLU A 151 13.67 -22.28 -1.68
CA GLU A 151 14.71 -21.27 -1.83
C GLU A 151 14.12 -19.85 -1.87
N PRO A 152 14.76 -18.88 -1.17
CA PRO A 152 14.32 -17.49 -1.21
C PRO A 152 14.70 -16.85 -2.54
N HIS A 153 13.71 -16.30 -3.24
CA HIS A 153 13.92 -15.51 -4.45
C HIS A 153 13.07 -14.23 -4.40
N SER A 154 13.65 -13.12 -4.86
CA SER A 154 12.91 -11.86 -5.02
C SER A 154 13.30 -11.16 -6.31
N ARG A 155 12.30 -10.56 -6.97
CA ARG A 155 12.51 -9.73 -8.16
C ARG A 155 11.72 -8.45 -7.99
N TRP A 156 12.42 -7.32 -7.97
CA TRP A 156 11.81 -6.00 -8.01
C TRP A 156 11.83 -5.47 -9.45
N GLY A 157 10.65 -5.22 -10.02
CA GLY A 157 10.50 -4.64 -11.35
C GLY A 157 9.94 -3.22 -11.29
N GLN A 158 9.99 -2.51 -12.41
CA GLN A 158 9.44 -1.14 -12.54
C GLN A 158 8.01 -1.11 -13.12
N ASN A 159 7.48 -2.27 -13.52
CA ASN A 159 6.16 -2.39 -14.16
C ASN A 159 5.03 -2.42 -13.12
N HIS A 160 4.91 -1.35 -12.34
CA HIS A 160 3.85 -1.20 -11.35
C HIS A 160 2.53 -0.82 -12.03
N ALA A 161 1.45 -1.53 -11.73
CA ALA A 161 0.11 -1.20 -12.21
C ALA A 161 -0.63 -0.34 -11.18
N VAL A 162 -1.21 0.77 -11.63
CA VAL A 162 -2.03 1.65 -10.80
C VAL A 162 -3.50 1.31 -11.02
N VAL A 163 -4.23 1.06 -9.93
CA VAL A 163 -5.68 0.84 -9.94
C VAL A 163 -6.36 2.01 -9.26
N ALA A 164 -7.12 2.79 -10.02
CA ALA A 164 -7.87 3.93 -9.50
C ALA A 164 -9.31 3.56 -9.15
N ARG A 165 -9.87 4.21 -8.14
CA ARG A 165 -11.29 4.13 -7.77
C ARG A 165 -11.81 5.53 -7.47
N ALA A 166 -13.08 5.75 -7.75
CA ALA A 166 -13.75 6.99 -7.35
C ALA A 166 -13.79 7.09 -5.82
N GLY A 167 -13.54 8.28 -5.29
CA GLY A 167 -13.58 8.53 -3.85
C GLY A 167 -15.01 8.39 -3.31
N ALA A 168 -15.15 7.82 -2.12
CA ALA A 168 -16.47 7.58 -1.52
C ALA A 168 -17.29 8.88 -1.35
N GLU A 169 -16.65 10.00 -1.01
CA GLU A 169 -17.29 11.31 -0.91
C GLU A 169 -17.86 11.77 -2.27
N TRP A 170 -17.07 11.65 -3.33
CA TRP A 170 -17.51 12.02 -4.68
C TRP A 170 -18.67 11.14 -5.15
N VAL A 171 -18.57 9.82 -4.93
CA VAL A 171 -19.66 8.87 -5.24
C VAL A 171 -20.91 9.20 -4.43
N GLY A 172 -20.77 9.52 -3.13
CA GLY A 172 -21.88 9.93 -2.28
C GLY A 172 -22.60 11.16 -2.82
N ARG A 173 -21.86 12.23 -3.17
CA ARG A 173 -22.46 13.43 -3.77
C ARG A 173 -23.19 13.14 -5.07
N LEU A 174 -22.63 12.26 -5.92
CA LEU A 174 -23.27 11.86 -7.16
C LEU A 174 -24.57 11.09 -6.90
N ILE A 175 -24.57 10.16 -5.95
CA ILE A 175 -25.77 9.43 -5.53
C ILE A 175 -26.84 10.41 -5.07
N GLU A 176 -26.51 11.36 -4.19
CA GLU A 176 -27.49 12.33 -3.72
C GLU A 176 -28.05 13.24 -4.84
N GLN A 177 -27.25 13.56 -5.87
CA GLN A 177 -27.72 14.31 -7.03
C GLN A 177 -28.73 13.50 -7.85
N LEU A 178 -28.47 12.21 -8.04
CA LEU A 178 -29.38 11.30 -8.74
C LEU A 178 -30.70 11.12 -7.96
N GLU A 179 -30.63 10.97 -6.64
CA GLU A 179 -31.81 10.83 -5.77
C GLU A 179 -32.66 12.09 -5.72
N ARG A 180 -32.06 13.28 -5.86
CA ARG A 180 -32.79 14.57 -5.91
C ARG A 180 -33.38 14.88 -7.29
N SER A 181 -32.96 14.16 -8.33
CA SER A 181 -33.45 14.39 -9.69
C SER A 181 -34.83 13.75 -9.86
N GLY A 182 -35.87 14.57 -9.98
CA GLY A 182 -37.23 14.09 -10.24
C GLY A 182 -37.38 13.34 -11.56
N GLU A 183 -36.49 13.58 -12.52
CA GLU A 183 -36.49 12.87 -13.81
C GLU A 183 -35.79 11.51 -13.74
N LEU A 184 -34.73 11.39 -12.92
CA LEU A 184 -33.92 10.16 -12.86
C LEU A 184 -34.38 9.20 -11.77
N LEU A 185 -34.93 9.70 -10.66
CA LEU A 185 -35.40 8.87 -9.55
C LEU A 185 -36.39 7.76 -9.98
N PRO A 186 -37.37 8.02 -10.88
CA PRO A 186 -38.28 6.98 -11.36
C PRO A 186 -37.61 5.87 -12.18
N LEU A 187 -36.38 6.09 -12.65
CA LEU A 187 -35.61 5.11 -13.43
C LEU A 187 -34.74 4.21 -12.54
N LEU A 188 -34.62 4.51 -11.25
CA LEU A 188 -33.79 3.76 -10.32
C LEU A 188 -34.55 2.57 -9.72
N SER A 189 -33.86 1.43 -9.60
CA SER A 189 -34.37 0.31 -8.80
C SER A 189 -34.16 0.61 -7.32
N VAL A 190 -35.25 0.62 -6.54
CA VAL A 190 -35.21 0.85 -5.10
C VAL A 190 -35.37 -0.46 -4.33
N VAL A 191 -34.64 -0.58 -3.22
CA VAL A 191 -34.74 -1.70 -2.29
C VAL A 191 -34.86 -1.18 -0.87
N VAL A 192 -35.54 -1.92 0.00
CA VAL A 192 -35.60 -1.58 1.43
C VAL A 192 -34.20 -1.73 2.03
N ASN A 193 -33.76 -0.71 2.78
CA ASN A 193 -32.48 -0.74 3.47
C ASN A 193 -32.46 -1.91 4.48
N ASN A 194 -31.58 -2.88 4.28
CA ASN A 194 -31.52 -4.11 5.08
C ASN A 194 -31.02 -3.93 6.52
N THR A 195 -30.66 -2.70 6.90
CA THR A 195 -30.29 -2.33 8.27
C THR A 195 -31.45 -1.76 9.08
N THR A 196 -32.61 -1.54 8.45
CA THR A 196 -33.80 -1.03 9.15
C THR A 196 -34.44 -2.09 10.03
N PHE A 197 -34.98 -1.69 11.18
CA PHE A 197 -35.74 -2.56 12.06
C PHE A 197 -36.92 -1.80 12.69
N GLU A 198 -37.98 -2.51 13.06
CA GLU A 198 -39.12 -1.93 13.76
C GLU A 198 -38.87 -1.89 15.27
N ARG A 199 -39.23 -0.78 15.91
CA ARG A 199 -39.22 -0.61 17.35
C ARG A 199 -40.40 0.25 17.78
N ASP A 200 -41.21 -0.25 18.70
CA ASP A 200 -42.36 0.46 19.27
C ASP A 200 -43.30 1.05 18.19
N GLY A 201 -43.54 0.29 17.12
CA GLY A 201 -44.37 0.70 15.97
C GLY A 201 -43.71 1.69 15.01
N SER A 202 -42.41 2.00 15.19
CA SER A 202 -41.64 2.91 14.34
C SER A 202 -40.54 2.17 13.57
N LEU A 203 -40.32 2.52 12.30
CA LEU A 203 -39.18 2.03 11.53
C LEU A 203 -37.93 2.84 11.88
N VAL A 204 -36.91 2.17 12.40
CA VAL A 204 -35.62 2.77 12.80
C VAL A 204 -34.58 2.49 11.73
N VAL A 205 -33.86 3.52 11.30
CA VAL A 205 -32.66 3.40 10.48
C VAL A 205 -31.44 3.75 11.33
N PRO A 206 -30.55 2.79 11.66
CA PRO A 206 -29.41 3.06 12.51
C PRO A 206 -28.29 3.81 11.76
N TYR A 207 -27.37 4.41 12.52
CA TYR A 207 -26.13 5.04 12.02
C TYR A 207 -26.31 6.03 10.85
N GLN A 208 -27.36 6.84 10.90
CA GLN A 208 -27.56 7.90 9.92
C GLN A 208 -26.43 8.91 9.99
N ALA A 209 -25.89 9.28 8.83
CA ALA A 209 -25.00 10.43 8.74
C ALA A 209 -25.75 11.67 9.25
N ALA A 210 -25.10 12.49 10.07
CA ALA A 210 -25.67 13.77 10.47
C ALA A 210 -25.96 14.57 9.21
N ARG A 211 -27.22 14.97 9.01
CA ARG A 211 -27.62 15.79 7.87
C ARG A 211 -26.93 17.16 8.03
N PRO A 212 -26.19 17.65 7.03
CA PRO A 212 -25.63 18.99 7.07
C PRO A 212 -26.71 20.07 7.09
#